data_AF-A0A965YGS0-F1
#
_entry.id   AF-A0A965YGS0-F1
#
_cell.length_a   1.000
_cell.length_b   1.000
_cell.length_c   1.000
_cell.angle_alpha   90.00
_cell.angle_beta   90.00
_cell.angle_gamma   90.00
#
_symmetry.space_group_name_H-M   'P 1'
#
loop_
_entity.id
_entity.type
_entity.pdbx_description
1 polymer ?
#
loop_
_entity_poly.entity_id
_entity_poly.type
_entity_poly.pdbx_seq_one_letter_code
_entity_poly.pdbx_strand_id
1 'polypeptide(L)' 'MVDNGWEILYKDNSDNRLWELIYPNSEMHGGGAPMLRTIDKESAISKYGVSIDY' A
#
# COMPACT_ATOMS: atom_id res chain seq x y z
N MET A 1 3.04 -0.01 -10.15
CA MET A 1 2.82 0.78 -8.92
C MET A 1 1.61 1.65 -9.16
N VAL A 2 0.55 1.50 -8.36
CA VAL A 2 -0.58 2.43 -8.38
C VAL A 2 -0.25 3.48 -7.32
N ASP A 3 -0.04 4.72 -7.74
CA ASP A 3 0.22 5.85 -6.86
C ASP A 3 -1.05 6.71 -6.82
N ASN A 4 -1.74 6.71 -5.67
CA ASN A 4 -2.85 7.64 -5.40
C ASN A 4 -2.37 8.86 -4.59
N GLY A 5 -1.06 9.13 -4.57
CA GLY A 5 -0.44 10.28 -3.90
C GLY A 5 -0.16 10.10 -2.41
N TRP A 6 -0.91 9.24 -1.71
CA TRP A 6 -0.79 9.08 -0.24
C TRP A 6 -0.75 7.62 0.23
N GLU A 7 -0.83 6.67 -0.70
CA GLU A 7 -0.92 5.25 -0.45
C GLU A 7 -0.08 4.49 -1.48
N ILE A 8 0.85 3.65 -1.02
CA ILE A 8 1.76 2.88 -1.85
C ILE A 8 1.62 1.40 -1.52
N LEU A 9 1.34 0.60 -2.55
CA LEU A 9 1.28 -0.86 -2.44
C LEU A 9 2.60 -1.49 -2.92
N TYR A 10 3.26 -2.21 -2.03
CA TYR A 10 4.45 -3.02 -2.28
C TYR A 10 4.08 -4.50 -2.37
N LYS A 11 4.71 -5.22 -3.31
CA LYS A 11 4.65 -6.68 -3.40
C LYS A 11 6.01 -7.23 -3.00
N ASP A 12 6.04 -8.02 -1.94
CA ASP A 12 7.21 -8.79 -1.57
C ASP A 12 7.28 -10.04 -2.46
N ASN A 13 8.39 -10.17 -3.20
CA ASN A 13 8.57 -11.26 -4.16
C ASN A 13 9.09 -12.56 -3.52
N SER A 14 9.44 -12.54 -2.24
CA SER A 14 9.99 -13.70 -1.52
C SER A 14 8.93 -14.46 -0.75
N ASP A 15 7.97 -13.76 -0.14
CA ASP A 15 6.89 -14.36 0.66
C ASP A 15 5.49 -14.16 0.07
N ASN A 16 5.40 -13.53 -1.11
CA ASN A 16 4.14 -13.22 -1.79
C ASN A 16 3.19 -12.32 -0.96
N ARG A 17 3.72 -11.66 0.08
CA ARG A 17 3.01 -10.70 0.93
C ARG A 17 2.87 -9.36 0.25
N LEU A 18 1.74 -8.74 0.46
CA LEU A 18 1.50 -7.37 0.06
C LEU A 18 1.61 -6.46 1.28
N TRP A 19 2.28 -5.34 1.08
CA TRP A 19 2.47 -4.32 2.08
C TRP A 19 1.88 -3.02 1.58
N GLU A 20 1.08 -2.40 2.41
CA GLU A 20 0.45 -1.12 2.16
C GLU A 20 1.11 -0.07 3.07
N LEU A 21 1.64 0.97 2.44
CA LEU A 21 2.23 2.13 3.09
C LEU A 21 1.27 3.31 2.92
N ILE A 22 0.74 3.82 4.02
CA ILE A 22 -0.24 4.92 4.03
C ILE A 22 0.37 6.12 4.74
N TYR A 23 0.14 7.30 4.19
CA TYR A 23 0.49 8.58 4.79
C TYR A 23 -0.80 9.32 5.21
N PRO A 24 -1.36 9.03 6.39
CA PRO A 24 -2.67 9.55 6.79
C PRO A 24 -2.66 11.04 7.13
N ASN A 25 -1.50 11.62 7.46
CA ASN A 25 -1.33 13.03 7.84
C ASN A 25 -0.48 13.81 6.84
N SER A 26 -0.65 13.45 5.58
CA SER A 26 0.04 14.01 4.43
C SER A 26 -0.15 15.51 4.22
N GLU A 27 -1.27 16.04 4.71
CA GLU A 27 -1.61 17.47 4.67
C GLU A 27 -0.90 18.28 5.78
N MET A 28 -0.25 17.62 6.74
CA MET A 28 0.49 18.26 7.82
C MET A 28 1.91 18.59 7.36
N HIS A 29 2.34 19.85 7.52
CA HIS A 29 3.74 20.25 7.32
C HIS A 29 4.65 19.41 8.23
N GLY A 30 5.38 18.46 7.64
CA GLY A 30 6.18 17.46 8.36
C GLY A 30 5.79 16.01 8.09
N GLY A 31 4.68 15.77 7.36
CA GLY A 31 4.29 14.46 6.82
C GLY A 31 4.28 13.38 7.88
N GLY A 32 3.28 13.41 8.77
CA GLY A 32 3.20 12.51 9.93
C GLY A 32 3.52 11.05 9.62
N ALA A 33 4.00 10.32 10.64
CA ALA A 33 4.65 9.02 10.45
C ALA A 33 3.89 8.08 9.50
N PRO A 34 4.55 7.54 8.46
CA PRO A 34 3.92 6.59 7.57
C PRO A 34 3.51 5.33 8.32
N MET A 35 2.35 4.78 7.97
CA MET A 35 1.87 3.51 8.46
C MET A 35 2.14 2.42 7.44
N LEU A 36 3.01 1.48 7.79
CA LEU A 36 3.26 0.28 7.00
C LEU A 36 2.50 -0.89 7.61
N ARG A 37 1.61 -1.52 6.83
CA ARG A 37 0.84 -2.70 7.25
C ARG A 37 0.85 -3.77 6.16
N THR A 38 0.73 -5.03 6.55
CA THR A 38 0.46 -6.11 5.59
C THR A 38 -1.02 -6.08 5.21
N ILE A 39 -1.31 -6.28 3.93
CA ILE A 39 -2.66 -6.35 3.40
C ILE A 39 -2.84 -7.67 2.63
N ASP A 40 -4.02 -8.28 2.77
CA ASP A 40 -4.35 -9.49 2.02
C ASP A 40 -4.56 -9.19 0.53
N LYS A 41 -4.34 -10.21 -0.29
CA LYS A 41 -4.46 -10.11 -1.75
C LYS A 41 -5.83 -9.60 -2.18
N GLU A 42 -6.90 -10.16 -1.62
CA GLU A 42 -8.27 -9.76 -1.93
C GLU A 42 -8.53 -8.30 -1.57
N SER A 43 -8.06 -7.86 -0.40
CA SER A 43 -8.19 -6.48 0.04
C SER A 43 -7.38 -5.53 -0.84
N ALA A 44 -6.18 -5.92 -1.27
CA ALA A 44 -5.35 -5.11 -2.17
C ALA A 44 -5.98 -4.99 -3.57
N ILE A 45 -6.52 -6.09 -4.13
CA ILE A 45 -7.24 -6.08 -5.41
C ILE A 45 -8.46 -5.16 -5.29
N SER A 46 -9.24 -5.30 -4.23
CA SER A 46 -10.45 -4.50 -4.03
C SER A 46 -10.16 -3.02 -3.80
N LYS A 47 -9.07 -2.68 -3.09
CA LYS A 47 -8.74 -1.30 -2.72
C LYS A 47 -7.97 -0.57 -3.81
N TYR A 48 -6.98 -1.23 -4.42
CA TYR A 48 -6.08 -0.62 -5.41
C TYR A 48 -6.44 -0.98 -6.86
N GLY A 49 -7.38 -1.89 -7.08
CA GLY A 49 -7.74 -2.36 -8.43
C GLY A 49 -6.61 -3.11 -9.13
N VAL A 50 -5.62 -3.60 -8.39
CA VAL A 50 -4.46 -4.30 -8.96
C VAL A 50 -4.79 -5.77 -9.19
N SER A 51 -4.46 -6.30 -10.36
CA SER A 51 -4.50 -7.75 -10.59
C SER A 51 -3.13 -8.34 -10.25
N ILE A 52 -3.03 -9.00 -9.09
CA ILE A 52 -1.79 -9.67 -8.66
C ILE A 52 -1.79 -11.09 -9.25
N ASP A 53 -1.03 -11.30 -10.31
CA ASP A 53 -0.77 -12.64 -10.87
C ASP A 53 0.40 -13.33 -10.12
N TYR A 54 0.39 -14.67 -10.11
CA TYR A 54 1.38 -15.52 -9.45
C TYR A 54 2.46 -15.97 -10.44
#